data_AF-A0A7R9K925-F1
#
_entry.id   AF-A0A7R9K925-F1
#
_cell.length_a   1.000
_cell.length_b   1.000
_cell.length_c   1.000
_cell.angle_alpha   90.00
_cell.angle_beta   90.00
_cell.angle_gamma   90.00
#
_symmetry.space_group_name_H-M   'P 1'
#
loop_
_entity.id
_entity.type
_entity.pdbx_description
1 polymer ?
#
loop_
_entity_poly.entity_id
_entity_poly.type
_entity_poly.pdbx_seq_one_letter_code
_entity_poly.pdbx_strand_id
1 'polypeptide(L)'
;QAVHPAEDGVNDNVDVDLGAIYEDDPSLNQFVMENLTREAVSSWYSARVSQVESRSCLVDHALALVKLAQERNITGLDILHHQLLLLDTLVYSVNLEHMTLAALQKLSELDKVKLLMSKTTESTFVTDLRQILLPYLTRCDRRSPGSRIRLLREYLVDVSVRDLALPLKLFQALRDEEDDILCSVEEMMNLALLCLYSCPREDQMEQAQMILECVPERGPPGTMSDVLSSLHDKLDDLELDLCAAEILKSNSVPKPLSFIRDLKSNSTTVQQLLTKMARTLGKK
;
A
#
# COMPACT_ATOMS: atom_id res chain seq x y z
N GLN A 1 5.28 -39.68 -71.72
CA GLN A 1 3.92 -39.26 -71.33
C GLN A 1 3.96 -39.04 -69.83
N ALA A 2 4.32 -37.82 -69.41
CA ALA A 2 4.47 -37.45 -68.01
C ALA A 2 3.31 -36.52 -67.64
N VAL A 3 2.60 -36.90 -66.58
CA VAL A 3 1.42 -36.23 -66.04
C VAL A 3 1.89 -35.01 -65.25
N HIS A 4 1.41 -33.81 -65.62
CA HIS A 4 1.50 -32.61 -64.81
C HIS A 4 0.48 -32.70 -63.66
N PRO A 5 0.86 -32.42 -62.39
CA PRO A 5 -0.12 -32.09 -61.38
C PRO A 5 -0.53 -30.62 -61.53
N ALA A 6 -1.84 -30.38 -61.46
CA ALA A 6 -2.42 -29.05 -61.41
C ALA A 6 -2.01 -28.38 -60.09
N GLU A 7 -1.39 -27.20 -60.19
CA GLU A 7 -1.27 -26.29 -59.06
C GLU A 7 -2.65 -25.62 -58.89
N ASP A 8 -3.45 -26.15 -57.96
CA ASP A 8 -4.59 -25.44 -57.41
C ASP A 8 -4.04 -24.25 -56.61
N GLY A 9 -3.92 -23.10 -57.29
CA GLY A 9 -3.70 -21.82 -56.66
C GLY A 9 -4.92 -21.46 -55.83
N VAL A 10 -4.89 -21.82 -54.54
CA VAL A 10 -5.79 -21.22 -53.55
C VAL A 10 -5.40 -19.74 -53.46
N ASN A 11 -6.19 -18.90 -54.11
CA ASN A 11 -6.10 -17.45 -54.02
C ASN A 11 -6.60 -17.04 -52.63
N ASP A 12 -5.71 -17.01 -51.64
CA ASP A 12 -5.99 -16.60 -50.25
C ASP A 12 -6.25 -15.10 -50.07
N ASN A 13 -6.57 -14.36 -51.14
CA ASN A 13 -7.16 -13.02 -51.02
C ASN A 13 -8.66 -13.17 -50.75
N VAL A 14 -8.99 -13.60 -49.54
CA VAL A 14 -10.27 -13.24 -48.94
C VAL A 14 -10.21 -11.73 -48.74
N ASP A 15 -10.92 -11.00 -49.60
CA ASP A 15 -11.17 -9.57 -49.42
C ASP A 15 -12.04 -9.45 -48.17
N VAL A 16 -11.40 -9.48 -47.00
CA VAL A 16 -12.09 -9.35 -45.71
C VAL A 16 -12.60 -7.92 -45.69
N ASP A 17 -13.91 -7.76 -45.78
CA ASP A 17 -14.56 -6.47 -45.58
C ASP A 17 -14.24 -5.98 -44.15
N LEU A 18 -13.16 -5.21 -44.03
CA LEU A 18 -12.69 -4.64 -42.77
C LEU A 18 -13.76 -3.71 -42.17
N GLY A 19 -14.69 -3.19 -42.98
CA GLY A 19 -15.82 -2.39 -42.55
C GLY A 19 -16.88 -3.21 -41.80
N ALA A 20 -16.96 -4.53 -42.05
CA ALA A 20 -17.92 -5.42 -41.42
C ALA A 20 -17.52 -5.88 -40.00
N ILE A 21 -16.24 -5.78 -39.64
CA ILE A 21 -15.68 -6.35 -38.38
C ILE A 21 -16.29 -5.72 -37.11
N TYR A 22 -16.70 -4.46 -37.18
CA TYR A 22 -17.25 -3.71 -36.04
C TYR A 22 -18.66 -3.16 -36.29
N GLU A 23 -19.45 -3.79 -37.17
CA GLU A 23 -20.84 -3.37 -37.43
C GLU A 23 -21.66 -3.21 -36.13
N ASP A 24 -21.44 -4.12 -35.17
CA ASP A 24 -22.14 -4.12 -33.88
C ASP A 24 -21.65 -3.02 -32.89
N ASP A 25 -20.45 -2.46 -33.09
CA ASP A 25 -19.89 -1.42 -32.21
C ASP A 25 -19.11 -0.36 -33.02
N PRO A 26 -19.80 0.64 -33.60
CA PRO A 26 -19.19 1.65 -34.47
C PRO A 26 -18.11 2.50 -33.79
N SER A 27 -18.03 2.49 -32.45
CA SER A 27 -16.97 3.19 -31.70
C SER A 27 -15.58 2.60 -31.97
N LEU A 28 -15.52 1.34 -32.43
CA LEU A 28 -14.29 0.62 -32.76
C LEU A 28 -13.79 0.85 -34.19
N ASN A 29 -14.55 1.56 -35.03
CA ASN A 29 -14.15 1.87 -36.41
C ASN A 29 -12.86 2.68 -36.50
N GLN A 30 -12.45 3.37 -35.43
CA GLN A 30 -11.15 4.04 -35.35
C GLN A 30 -9.95 3.07 -35.49
N PHE A 31 -10.16 1.77 -35.29
CA PHE A 31 -9.15 0.72 -35.46
C PHE A 31 -9.19 0.05 -36.83
N VAL A 32 -10.17 0.39 -37.67
CA VAL A 32 -10.20 0.00 -39.09
C VAL A 32 -9.30 0.98 -39.83
N MET A 33 -8.06 0.56 -40.08
CA MET A 33 -7.04 1.41 -40.70
C MET A 33 -6.29 0.63 -41.78
N GLU A 34 -6.04 1.27 -42.92
CA GLU A 34 -5.23 0.68 -44.00
C GLU A 34 -3.76 0.52 -43.59
N ASN A 35 -3.25 1.40 -42.71
CA ASN A 35 -1.88 1.38 -42.21
C ASN A 35 -1.86 1.19 -40.70
N LEU A 36 -1.50 -0.02 -40.26
CA LEU A 36 -1.44 -0.37 -38.85
C LEU A 36 -0.22 0.25 -38.16
N THR A 37 -0.44 1.11 -37.17
CA THR A 37 0.63 1.71 -36.34
C THR A 37 0.78 1.00 -35.00
N ARG A 38 1.96 1.11 -34.37
CA ARG A 38 2.22 0.52 -33.04
C ARG A 38 1.31 1.13 -31.97
N GLU A 39 1.06 2.42 -32.09
CA GLU A 39 0.20 3.19 -31.20
C GLU A 39 -1.27 2.77 -31.33
N ALA A 40 -1.73 2.53 -32.56
CA ALA A 40 -3.08 2.01 -32.82
C ALA A 40 -3.26 0.61 -32.23
N VAL A 41 -2.28 -0.28 -32.39
CA VAL A 41 -2.31 -1.62 -31.80
C VAL A 41 -2.32 -1.56 -30.28
N SER A 42 -1.44 -0.75 -29.67
CA SER A 42 -1.41 -0.59 -28.21
C SER A 42 -2.72 -0.02 -27.66
N SER A 43 -3.28 0.99 -28.33
CA SER A 43 -4.59 1.56 -28.01
C SER A 43 -5.73 0.54 -28.15
N TRP A 44 -5.70 -0.29 -29.19
CA TRP A 44 -6.66 -1.37 -29.39
C TRP A 44 -6.60 -2.38 -28.25
N TYR A 45 -5.41 -2.85 -27.86
CA TYR A 45 -5.26 -3.76 -26.74
C TYR A 45 -5.77 -3.15 -25.44
N SER A 46 -5.43 -1.89 -25.16
CA SER A 46 -5.90 -1.17 -23.97
C SER A 46 -7.44 -1.08 -23.91
N ALA A 47 -8.06 -0.68 -25.03
CA ALA A 47 -9.51 -0.61 -25.16
C ALA A 47 -10.15 -1.99 -25.00
N ARG A 48 -9.61 -3.01 -25.67
CA ARG A 48 -10.16 -4.36 -25.66
C ARG A 48 -10.08 -5.01 -24.28
N VAL A 49 -8.95 -4.85 -23.59
CA VAL A 49 -8.75 -5.31 -22.21
C VAL A 49 -9.76 -4.68 -21.26
N SER A 50 -9.98 -3.36 -21.39
CA SER A 50 -10.96 -2.63 -20.59
C SER A 50 -12.39 -3.09 -20.87
N GLN A 51 -12.72 -3.41 -22.13
CA GLN A 51 -14.02 -3.97 -22.50
C GLN A 51 -14.24 -5.38 -21.96
N VAL A 52 -13.22 -6.25 -22.02
CA VAL A 52 -13.29 -7.61 -21.48
C VAL A 52 -13.57 -7.54 -19.97
N GLU A 53 -12.79 -6.75 -19.23
CA GLU A 53 -12.97 -6.60 -17.79
C GLU A 53 -14.35 -6.01 -17.46
N SER A 54 -14.75 -4.91 -18.10
CA SER A 54 -16.02 -4.24 -17.77
C SER A 54 -17.28 -5.04 -18.15
N ARG A 55 -17.22 -5.88 -19.19
CA ARG A 55 -18.38 -6.67 -19.65
C ARG A 55 -18.50 -8.03 -18.97
N SER A 56 -17.37 -8.63 -18.58
CA SER A 56 -17.35 -10.00 -18.02
C SER A 56 -17.03 -10.05 -16.53
N CYS A 57 -16.39 -9.01 -15.98
CA CYS A 57 -15.78 -8.99 -14.64
C CYS A 57 -14.71 -10.10 -14.43
N LEU A 58 -14.23 -10.73 -15.50
CA LEU A 58 -13.20 -11.77 -15.47
C LEU A 58 -11.82 -11.14 -15.68
N VAL A 59 -11.14 -10.86 -14.56
CA VAL A 59 -9.85 -10.14 -14.53
C VAL A 59 -8.73 -10.99 -15.13
N ASP A 60 -8.81 -12.31 -14.96
CA ASP A 60 -7.86 -13.30 -15.50
C ASP A 60 -7.80 -13.26 -17.05
N HIS A 61 -8.95 -13.11 -17.71
CA HIS A 61 -9.05 -12.99 -19.16
C HIS A 61 -8.46 -11.66 -19.67
N ALA A 62 -8.73 -10.57 -18.95
CA ALA A 62 -8.12 -9.27 -19.23
C ALA A 62 -6.59 -9.32 -19.07
N LEU A 63 -6.09 -10.00 -18.01
CA LEU A 63 -4.66 -10.23 -17.79
C LEU A 63 -4.02 -11.07 -18.90
N ALA A 64 -4.67 -12.16 -19.31
CA ALA A 64 -4.17 -13.02 -20.39
C ALA A 64 -3.99 -12.23 -21.69
N LEU A 65 -4.94 -11.35 -22.01
CA LEU A 65 -4.86 -10.51 -23.21
C LEU A 65 -3.70 -9.49 -23.14
N VAL A 66 -3.44 -8.89 -21.98
CA VAL A 66 -2.28 -8.00 -21.80
C VAL A 66 -0.96 -8.77 -21.89
N LYS A 67 -0.87 -9.97 -21.31
CA LYS A 67 0.33 -10.82 -21.39
C LYS A 67 0.63 -11.22 -22.83
N LEU A 68 -0.38 -11.60 -23.60
CA LEU A 68 -0.25 -11.87 -25.04
C LEU A 68 0.31 -10.65 -25.79
N ALA A 69 -0.14 -9.43 -25.46
CA ALA A 69 0.38 -8.22 -26.06
C ALA A 69 1.88 -8.01 -25.74
N GLN A 70 2.28 -8.25 -24.48
CA GLN A 70 3.66 -8.16 -24.04
C GLN A 70 4.57 -9.20 -24.71
N GLU A 71 4.10 -10.44 -24.87
CA GLU A 71 4.81 -11.50 -25.61
C GLU A 71 5.06 -11.12 -27.08
N ARG A 72 4.20 -10.27 -27.65
CA ARG A 72 4.35 -9.71 -29.01
C ARG A 72 5.10 -8.39 -29.04
N ASN A 73 5.77 -8.01 -27.95
CA ASN A 73 6.55 -6.78 -27.80
C ASN A 73 5.74 -5.50 -28.02
N ILE A 74 4.44 -5.51 -27.70
CA ILE A 74 3.61 -4.31 -27.72
C ILE A 74 3.86 -3.53 -26.43
N THR A 75 4.36 -2.30 -26.59
CA THR A 75 4.72 -1.41 -25.48
C THR A 75 3.55 -0.51 -25.06
N GLY A 76 3.68 0.13 -23.89
CA GLY A 76 2.70 1.10 -23.39
C GLY A 76 1.55 0.50 -22.58
N LEU A 77 1.56 -0.82 -22.35
CA LEU A 77 0.53 -1.53 -21.57
C LEU A 77 0.95 -1.82 -20.13
N ASP A 78 2.14 -1.38 -19.70
CA ASP A 78 2.69 -1.73 -18.39
C ASP A 78 1.81 -1.23 -17.25
N ILE A 79 1.34 0.01 -17.30
CA ILE A 79 0.47 0.57 -16.26
C ILE A 79 -0.82 -0.24 -16.15
N LEU A 80 -1.43 -0.59 -17.30
CA LEU A 80 -2.65 -1.39 -17.35
C LEU A 80 -2.42 -2.80 -16.80
N HIS A 81 -1.30 -3.45 -17.16
CA HIS A 81 -0.91 -4.74 -16.61
C HIS A 81 -0.82 -4.70 -15.07
N HIS A 82 -0.16 -3.69 -14.51
CA HIS A 82 -0.03 -3.54 -13.06
C HIS A 82 -1.38 -3.29 -12.38
N GLN A 83 -2.27 -2.50 -13.00
CA GLN A 83 -3.62 -2.27 -12.50
C GLN A 83 -4.45 -3.55 -12.48
N LEU A 84 -4.36 -4.37 -13.53
CA LEU A 84 -5.05 -5.65 -13.59
C LEU A 84 -4.48 -6.65 -12.57
N LEU A 85 -3.17 -6.68 -12.35
CA LEU A 85 -2.58 -7.52 -11.30
C LEU A 85 -3.06 -7.11 -9.90
N LEU A 86 -3.24 -5.81 -9.66
CA LEU A 86 -3.84 -5.33 -8.43
C LEU A 86 -5.32 -5.72 -8.33
N LEU A 87 -6.07 -5.54 -9.43
CA LEU A 87 -7.49 -5.90 -9.49
C LEU A 87 -7.70 -7.39 -9.24
N ASP A 88 -6.86 -8.25 -9.81
CA ASP A 88 -6.87 -9.70 -9.64
C ASP A 88 -6.66 -10.08 -8.16
N THR A 89 -5.69 -9.45 -7.49
CA THR A 89 -5.48 -9.65 -6.05
C THR A 89 -6.71 -9.18 -5.25
N LEU A 90 -7.29 -8.03 -5.58
CA LEU A 90 -8.47 -7.52 -4.86
C LEU A 90 -9.70 -8.42 -5.05
N VAL A 91 -9.95 -8.90 -6.27
CA VAL A 91 -11.11 -9.72 -6.59
C VAL A 91 -10.94 -11.14 -6.06
N TYR A 92 -9.82 -11.81 -6.34
CA TYR A 92 -9.67 -13.24 -6.05
C TYR A 92 -8.99 -13.54 -4.71
N SER A 93 -8.08 -12.68 -4.23
CA SER A 93 -7.39 -12.91 -2.94
C SER A 93 -8.08 -12.21 -1.78
N VAL A 94 -8.54 -10.95 -1.97
CA VAL A 94 -9.23 -10.16 -0.93
C VAL A 94 -10.76 -10.35 -1.00
N ASN A 95 -11.28 -11.01 -2.04
CA ASN A 95 -12.70 -11.30 -2.26
C ASN A 95 -13.57 -10.03 -2.38
N LEU A 96 -13.07 -9.00 -3.08
CA LEU A 96 -13.82 -7.80 -3.45
C LEU A 96 -14.47 -7.97 -4.83
N GLU A 97 -15.48 -8.83 -4.90
CA GLU A 97 -16.15 -9.27 -6.15
C GLU A 97 -16.72 -8.12 -7.01
N HIS A 98 -17.04 -6.98 -6.41
CA HIS A 98 -17.62 -5.83 -7.13
C HIS A 98 -16.59 -4.78 -7.55
N MET A 99 -15.30 -5.02 -7.30
CA MET A 99 -14.24 -4.10 -7.71
C MET A 99 -14.06 -4.17 -9.23
N THR A 100 -14.02 -3.01 -9.88
CA THR A 100 -13.78 -2.90 -11.32
C THR A 100 -12.51 -2.11 -11.63
N LEU A 101 -11.95 -2.30 -12.82
CA LEU A 101 -10.78 -1.55 -13.28
C LEU A 101 -11.06 -0.03 -13.29
N ALA A 102 -12.24 0.37 -13.75
CA ALA A 102 -12.64 1.78 -13.80
C ALA A 102 -12.77 2.41 -12.41
N ALA A 103 -13.25 1.66 -11.41
CA ALA A 103 -13.26 2.12 -10.02
C ALA A 103 -11.85 2.21 -9.46
N LEU A 104 -11.02 1.18 -9.68
CA LEU A 104 -9.64 1.09 -9.21
C LEU A 104 -8.77 2.25 -9.72
N GLN A 105 -8.96 2.66 -10.98
CA GLN A 105 -8.20 3.75 -11.60
C GLN A 105 -8.45 5.11 -10.95
N LYS A 106 -9.60 5.31 -10.30
CA LYS A 106 -9.96 6.58 -9.63
C LYS A 106 -9.38 6.71 -8.21
N LEU A 107 -8.87 5.61 -7.65
CA LEU A 107 -8.37 5.56 -6.29
C LEU A 107 -6.95 6.08 -6.17
N SER A 108 -6.66 6.74 -5.04
CA SER A 108 -5.29 7.09 -4.66
C SER A 108 -4.47 5.83 -4.37
N GLU A 109 -3.14 5.94 -4.35
CA GLU A 109 -2.29 4.81 -3.99
C GLU A 109 -2.54 4.33 -2.56
N LEU A 110 -2.78 5.26 -1.63
CA LEU A 110 -3.09 4.93 -0.25
C LEU A 110 -4.44 4.22 -0.12
N ASP A 111 -5.46 4.63 -0.87
CA ASP A 111 -6.76 3.95 -0.87
C ASP A 111 -6.65 2.52 -1.41
N LYS A 112 -5.80 2.29 -2.42
CA LYS A 112 -5.51 0.94 -2.92
C LYS A 112 -4.85 0.07 -1.86
N VAL A 113 -3.90 0.61 -1.11
CA VAL A 113 -3.27 -0.09 0.03
C VAL A 113 -4.30 -0.44 1.11
N LYS A 114 -5.19 0.51 1.46
CA LYS A 114 -6.27 0.27 2.42
C LYS A 114 -7.24 -0.81 1.96
N LEU A 115 -7.55 -0.85 0.67
CA LEU A 115 -8.40 -1.89 0.08
C LEU A 115 -7.76 -3.28 0.16
N LEU A 116 -6.46 -3.39 -0.15
CA LEU A 116 -5.72 -4.65 -0.05
C LEU A 116 -5.77 -5.25 1.35
N MET A 117 -5.78 -4.39 2.38
CA MET A 117 -5.81 -4.80 3.79
C MET A 117 -7.21 -4.72 4.41
N SER A 118 -8.27 -4.55 3.60
CA SER A 118 -9.61 -4.24 4.12
C SER A 118 -10.32 -5.41 4.81
N LYS A 119 -9.93 -6.65 4.50
CA LYS A 119 -10.46 -7.88 5.09
C LYS A 119 -9.53 -8.50 6.12
N THR A 120 -8.44 -7.82 6.41
CA THR A 120 -7.43 -8.28 7.34
C THR A 120 -7.93 -8.20 8.77
N THR A 121 -7.54 -9.19 9.57
CA THR A 121 -7.79 -9.27 11.01
C THR A 121 -6.47 -9.17 11.78
N GLU A 122 -6.51 -8.90 13.09
CA GLU A 122 -5.29 -8.86 13.90
C GLU A 122 -4.45 -10.15 13.81
N SER A 123 -5.10 -11.32 13.65
CA SER A 123 -4.40 -12.60 13.52
C SER A 123 -3.81 -12.83 12.13
N THR A 124 -4.43 -12.31 11.06
CA THR A 124 -3.95 -12.49 9.68
C THR A 124 -3.06 -11.34 9.23
N PHE A 125 -2.99 -10.25 10.00
CA PHE A 125 -2.39 -8.99 9.57
C PHE A 125 -0.99 -9.11 9.00
N VAL A 126 -0.11 -9.79 9.70
CA VAL A 126 1.28 -9.94 9.29
C VAL A 126 1.37 -10.81 8.02
N THR A 127 0.58 -11.90 7.95
CA THR A 127 0.52 -12.78 6.77
C THR A 127 -0.03 -12.04 5.55
N ASP A 128 -1.13 -11.32 5.70
CA ASP A 128 -1.76 -10.52 4.63
C ASP A 128 -0.79 -9.43 4.17
N LEU A 129 -0.08 -8.78 5.10
CA LEU A 129 0.92 -7.78 4.76
C LEU A 129 2.03 -8.38 3.89
N ARG A 130 2.54 -9.57 4.24
CA ARG A 130 3.59 -10.26 3.47
C ARG A 130 3.11 -10.76 2.11
N GLN A 131 1.93 -11.37 2.05
CA GLN A 131 1.46 -12.09 0.87
C GLN A 131 0.67 -11.19 -0.10
N ILE A 132 0.02 -10.15 0.40
CA ILE A 132 -0.88 -9.30 -0.38
C ILE A 132 -0.27 -7.91 -0.57
N LEU A 133 0.08 -7.23 0.52
CA LEU A 133 0.51 -5.83 0.44
C LEU A 133 1.94 -5.66 -0.09
N LEU A 134 2.92 -6.41 0.43
CA LEU A 134 4.33 -6.27 0.02
C LEU A 134 4.54 -6.49 -1.48
N PRO A 135 3.95 -7.50 -2.14
CA PRO A 135 4.09 -7.66 -3.60
C PRO A 135 3.58 -6.44 -4.36
N TYR A 136 2.48 -5.82 -3.91
CA TYR A 136 2.00 -4.58 -4.49
C TYR A 136 2.96 -3.41 -4.25
N LEU A 137 3.45 -3.22 -3.02
CA LEU A 137 4.39 -2.15 -2.69
C LEU A 137 5.72 -2.26 -3.45
N THR A 138 6.25 -3.47 -3.59
CA THR A 138 7.46 -3.73 -4.38
C THR A 138 7.26 -3.38 -5.86
N ARG A 139 6.06 -3.65 -6.42
CA ARG A 139 5.71 -3.21 -7.78
C ARG A 139 5.64 -1.68 -7.90
N CYS A 140 5.09 -0.99 -6.89
CA CYS A 140 5.09 0.47 -6.85
C CYS A 140 6.52 1.04 -6.78
N ASP A 141 7.38 0.44 -5.95
CA ASP A 141 8.76 0.90 -5.75
C ASP A 141 9.61 0.78 -7.01
N ARG A 142 9.43 -0.30 -7.79
CA ARG A 142 10.08 -0.47 -9.10
C ARG A 142 9.73 0.64 -10.10
N ARG A 143 8.54 1.24 -9.97
CA ARG A 143 8.09 2.35 -10.83
C ARG A 143 8.52 3.71 -10.28
N SER A 144 8.53 3.85 -8.96
CA SER A 144 8.87 5.07 -8.26
C SER A 144 9.63 4.70 -6.98
N PRO A 145 10.98 4.71 -7.03
CA PRO A 145 11.82 4.32 -5.91
C PRO A 145 11.49 5.10 -4.63
N GLY A 146 11.38 4.40 -3.51
CA GLY A 146 10.97 4.94 -2.21
C GLY A 146 9.46 4.88 -1.96
N SER A 147 8.65 4.48 -2.94
CA SER A 147 7.20 4.35 -2.78
C SER A 147 6.81 3.24 -1.81
N ARG A 148 7.59 2.14 -1.71
CA ARG A 148 7.29 1.06 -0.75
C ARG A 148 7.24 1.58 0.67
N ILE A 149 8.33 2.20 1.12
CA ILE A 149 8.47 2.72 2.49
C ILE A 149 7.47 3.84 2.73
N ARG A 150 7.31 4.76 1.77
CA ARG A 150 6.36 5.87 1.88
C ARG A 150 4.93 5.37 2.09
N LEU A 151 4.45 4.47 1.24
CA LEU A 151 3.08 3.96 1.31
C LEU A 151 2.85 3.10 2.57
N LEU A 152 3.83 2.27 2.96
CA LEU A 152 3.75 1.50 4.20
C LEU A 152 3.64 2.43 5.42
N ARG A 153 4.44 3.50 5.44
CA ARG A 153 4.40 4.54 6.48
C ARG A 153 3.06 5.27 6.51
N GLU A 154 2.58 5.75 5.36
CA GLU A 154 1.29 6.43 5.25
C GLU A 154 0.14 5.53 5.74
N TYR A 155 0.17 4.25 5.36
CA TYR A 155 -0.83 3.27 5.79
C TYR A 155 -0.78 3.02 7.30
N LEU A 156 0.38 2.73 7.87
CA LEU A 156 0.50 2.44 9.30
C LEU A 156 0.18 3.66 10.17
N VAL A 157 0.51 4.87 9.72
CA VAL A 157 0.09 6.11 10.39
C VAL A 157 -1.45 6.23 10.37
N ASP A 158 -2.10 6.00 9.22
CA ASP A 158 -3.57 6.04 9.12
C ASP A 158 -4.26 5.02 10.04
N VAL A 159 -3.69 3.82 10.14
CA VAL A 159 -4.17 2.77 11.06
C VAL A 159 -3.95 3.20 12.52
N SER A 160 -2.77 3.73 12.85
CA SER A 160 -2.39 4.14 14.21
C SER A 160 -3.24 5.28 14.77
N VAL A 161 -3.79 6.14 13.91
CA VAL A 161 -4.76 7.17 14.33
C VAL A 161 -6.01 6.55 14.95
N ARG A 162 -6.37 5.33 14.54
CA ARG A 162 -7.56 4.62 15.03
C ARG A 162 -7.21 3.65 16.16
N ASP A 163 -6.18 2.84 15.95
CA ASP A 163 -5.80 1.76 16.86
C ASP A 163 -4.33 1.34 16.69
N LEU A 164 -3.62 1.17 17.81
CA LEU A 164 -2.25 0.66 17.86
C LEU A 164 -2.12 -0.88 17.79
N ALA A 165 -3.22 -1.64 17.81
CA ALA A 165 -3.18 -3.11 17.81
C ALA A 165 -2.48 -3.69 16.56
N LEU A 166 -2.81 -3.20 15.37
CA LEU A 166 -2.17 -3.66 14.11
C LEU A 166 -0.70 -3.21 14.00
N PRO A 167 -0.33 -1.95 14.28
CA PRO A 167 1.07 -1.56 14.42
C PRO A 167 1.83 -2.43 15.40
N LEU A 168 1.27 -2.73 16.57
CA LEU A 168 1.91 -3.61 17.55
C LEU A 168 2.18 -5.01 16.98
N LYS A 169 1.22 -5.60 16.25
CA LYS A 169 1.42 -6.90 15.59
C LYS A 169 2.57 -6.87 14.58
N LEU A 170 2.72 -5.77 13.84
CA LEU A 170 3.87 -5.60 12.95
C LEU A 170 5.19 -5.62 13.72
N PHE A 171 5.31 -4.80 14.76
CA PHE A 171 6.56 -4.68 15.52
C PHE A 171 6.92 -5.97 16.27
N GLN A 172 5.93 -6.70 16.78
CA GLN A 172 6.14 -8.04 17.34
C GLN A 172 6.71 -9.00 16.29
N ALA A 173 6.11 -9.03 15.09
CA ALA A 173 6.60 -9.88 14.01
C ALA A 173 8.03 -9.51 13.55
N LEU A 174 8.33 -8.22 13.46
CA LEU A 174 9.67 -7.73 13.07
C LEU A 174 10.76 -8.07 14.09
N ARG A 175 10.39 -8.25 15.37
CA ARG A 175 11.31 -8.67 16.42
C ARG A 175 11.49 -10.19 16.42
N ASP A 176 10.38 -10.92 16.31
CA ASP A 176 10.36 -12.37 16.50
C ASP A 176 10.78 -13.14 15.22
N GLU A 177 10.61 -12.54 14.04
CA GLU A 177 11.03 -13.05 12.74
C GLU A 177 12.12 -12.13 12.13
N GLU A 178 13.20 -12.69 11.57
CA GLU A 178 14.14 -11.93 10.73
C GLU A 178 13.45 -11.59 9.39
N ASP A 179 12.58 -10.59 9.45
CA ASP A 179 11.58 -10.33 8.43
C ASP A 179 11.94 -9.10 7.60
N ASP A 180 12.01 -9.23 6.27
CA ASP A 180 12.39 -8.16 5.32
C ASP A 180 11.20 -7.24 4.97
N ILE A 181 10.23 -7.10 5.88
CA ILE A 181 9.11 -6.17 5.69
C ILE A 181 9.63 -4.73 5.65
N LEU A 182 10.60 -4.41 6.53
CA LEU A 182 11.27 -3.12 6.60
C LEU A 182 12.72 -3.25 6.11
N CYS A 183 13.21 -2.24 5.40
CA CYS A 183 14.51 -2.31 4.74
C CYS A 183 15.66 -1.99 5.69
N SER A 184 15.38 -1.33 6.82
CA SER A 184 16.40 -0.87 7.76
C SER A 184 15.87 -0.71 9.18
N VAL A 185 16.77 -0.80 10.15
CA VAL A 185 16.51 -0.48 11.56
C VAL A 185 16.09 0.99 11.73
N GLU A 186 16.67 1.90 10.96
CA GLU A 186 16.32 3.33 10.98
C GLU A 186 14.85 3.55 10.57
N GLU A 187 14.35 2.81 9.57
CA GLU A 187 12.94 2.86 9.17
C GLU A 187 12.03 2.31 10.25
N MET A 188 12.42 1.22 10.91
CA MET A 188 11.67 0.64 12.02
C MET A 188 11.48 1.63 13.16
N MET A 189 12.56 2.30 13.59
CA MET A 189 12.51 3.30 14.66
C MET A 189 11.67 4.52 14.26
N ASN A 190 11.86 5.04 13.05
CA ASN A 190 11.07 6.17 12.55
C ASN A 190 9.58 5.83 12.47
N LEU A 191 9.25 4.63 12.01
CA LEU A 191 7.88 4.17 11.90
C LEU A 191 7.23 3.99 13.27
N ALA A 192 7.96 3.45 14.25
CA ALA A 192 7.49 3.32 15.63
C ALA A 192 7.15 4.70 16.22
N LEU A 193 8.07 5.67 16.10
CA LEU A 193 7.85 7.06 16.52
C LEU A 193 6.60 7.64 15.87
N LEU A 194 6.44 7.48 14.56
CA LEU A 194 5.29 8.03 13.82
C LEU A 194 3.97 7.39 14.25
N CYS A 195 3.91 6.07 14.40
CA CYS A 195 2.71 5.37 14.86
C CYS A 195 2.27 5.85 16.24
N LEU A 196 3.22 5.92 17.19
CA LEU A 196 2.94 6.29 18.57
C LEU A 196 2.51 7.75 18.73
N TYR A 197 3.18 8.69 18.06
CA TYR A 197 2.77 10.11 18.10
C TYR A 197 1.49 10.39 17.32
N SER A 198 1.11 9.54 16.37
CA SER A 198 -0.12 9.72 15.58
C SER A 198 -1.37 9.23 16.31
N CYS A 199 -1.22 8.38 17.33
CA CYS A 199 -2.35 7.86 18.09
C CYS A 199 -2.93 8.93 19.04
N PRO A 200 -4.21 9.33 18.87
CA PRO A 200 -4.87 10.28 19.75
C PRO A 200 -5.47 9.61 20.99
N ARG A 201 -5.44 8.27 21.07
CA ARG A 201 -6.07 7.51 22.14
C ARG A 201 -5.18 7.44 23.38
N GLU A 202 -5.81 7.58 24.55
CA GLU A 202 -5.15 7.63 25.86
C GLU A 202 -5.25 6.29 26.62
N ASP A 203 -6.03 5.34 26.07
CA ASP A 203 -6.30 4.04 26.65
C ASP A 203 -5.36 2.93 26.18
N GLN A 204 -4.56 3.16 25.13
CA GLN A 204 -3.68 2.17 24.50
C GLN A 204 -2.22 2.23 24.97
N MET A 205 -2.04 2.51 26.26
CA MET A 205 -0.72 2.74 26.85
C MET A 205 0.16 1.49 26.82
N GLU A 206 -0.43 0.34 27.16
CA GLU A 206 0.28 -0.94 27.17
C GLU A 206 0.78 -1.30 25.77
N GLN A 207 -0.04 -1.09 24.74
CA GLN A 207 0.36 -1.29 23.35
C GLN A 207 1.51 -0.36 22.95
N ALA A 208 1.47 0.89 23.41
CA ALA A 208 2.54 1.85 23.12
C ALA A 208 3.88 1.45 23.75
N GLN A 209 3.86 0.98 25.00
CA GLN A 209 5.03 0.44 25.69
C GLN A 209 5.56 -0.82 24.99
N MET A 210 4.67 -1.76 24.66
CA MET A 210 5.05 -2.98 23.95
C MET A 210 5.65 -2.70 22.57
N ILE A 211 5.19 -1.66 21.85
CA ILE A 211 5.81 -1.24 20.58
C ILE A 211 7.24 -0.77 20.83
N LEU A 212 7.49 0.04 21.86
CA LEU A 212 8.84 0.49 22.21
C LEU A 212 9.77 -0.68 22.57
N GLU A 213 9.29 -1.65 23.34
CA GLU A 213 10.03 -2.86 23.69
C GLU A 213 10.37 -3.74 22.47
N CYS A 214 9.70 -3.54 21.34
CA CYS A 214 10.03 -4.25 20.09
C CYS A 214 11.13 -3.56 19.27
N VAL A 215 11.49 -2.31 19.60
CA VAL A 215 12.50 -1.57 18.85
C VAL A 215 13.91 -2.00 19.29
N PRO A 216 14.90 -2.06 18.38
CA PRO A 216 16.26 -2.46 18.73
C PRO A 216 16.89 -1.57 19.81
N GLU A 217 17.63 -2.19 20.73
CA GLU A 217 18.34 -1.49 21.80
C GLU A 217 19.50 -0.63 21.24
N ARG A 218 19.84 0.44 21.97
CA ARG A 218 21.00 1.28 21.65
C ARG A 218 22.28 0.45 21.76
N GLY A 219 22.99 0.33 20.65
CA GLY A 219 24.28 -0.36 20.57
C GLY A 219 25.40 0.41 21.31
N PRO A 220 26.59 -0.19 21.44
CA PRO A 220 27.70 0.42 22.15
C PRO A 220 28.14 1.76 21.52
N PRO A 221 28.56 2.75 22.35
CA PRO A 221 28.94 4.07 21.86
C PRO A 221 30.01 4.01 20.76
N GLY A 222 29.78 4.74 19.66
CA GLY A 222 30.73 4.83 18.54
C GLY A 222 30.60 3.77 17.44
N THR A 223 29.62 2.86 17.54
CA THR A 223 29.32 1.88 16.47
C THR A 223 28.17 2.28 15.55
N MET A 224 27.44 3.35 15.89
CA MET A 224 26.23 3.78 15.21
C MET A 224 26.46 5.05 14.38
N SER A 225 25.75 5.16 13.26
CA SER A 225 25.65 6.39 12.47
C SER A 225 25.03 7.52 13.31
N ASP A 226 25.42 8.78 13.05
CA ASP A 226 24.85 9.96 13.71
C ASP A 226 23.31 9.99 13.63
N VAL A 227 22.76 9.53 12.49
CA VAL A 227 21.31 9.43 12.26
C VAL A 227 20.67 8.47 13.26
N LEU A 228 21.25 7.28 13.43
CA LEU A 228 20.74 6.25 14.32
C LEU A 228 20.82 6.68 15.78
N SER A 229 21.91 7.37 16.17
CA SER A 229 22.03 7.97 17.51
C SER A 229 20.90 8.96 17.78
N SER A 230 20.60 9.85 16.83
CA SER A 230 19.52 10.83 16.97
C SER A 230 18.12 10.22 17.03
N LEU A 231 17.93 9.04 16.41
CA LEU A 231 16.68 8.30 16.49
C LEU A 231 16.50 7.66 17.87
N HIS A 232 17.56 7.13 18.46
CA HIS A 232 17.53 6.67 19.84
C HIS A 232 17.23 7.82 20.81
N ASP A 233 17.84 9.01 20.64
CA ASP A 233 17.52 10.17 21.49
C ASP A 233 16.02 10.53 21.44
N LYS A 234 15.39 10.41 20.25
CA LYS A 234 13.94 10.63 20.09
C LYS A 234 13.09 9.54 20.72
N LEU A 235 13.57 8.29 20.78
CA LEU A 235 12.89 7.20 21.47
C LEU A 235 13.00 7.37 22.98
N ASP A 236 14.16 7.79 23.50
CA ASP A 236 14.36 8.13 24.90
C ASP A 236 13.39 9.28 25.30
N ASP A 237 13.27 10.30 24.46
CA ASP A 237 12.30 11.40 24.65
C ASP A 237 10.84 10.91 24.67
N LEU A 238 10.51 9.92 23.84
CA LEU A 238 9.19 9.31 23.76
C LEU A 238 8.89 8.44 24.98
N GLU A 239 9.88 7.72 25.50
CA GLU A 239 9.76 6.94 26.74
C GLU A 239 9.45 7.87 27.93
N LEU A 240 10.11 9.04 27.99
CA LEU A 240 9.79 10.08 28.96
C LEU A 240 8.37 10.63 28.77
N ASP A 241 7.93 10.82 27.53
CA ASP A 241 6.57 11.29 27.23
C ASP A 241 5.50 10.26 27.63
N LEU A 242 5.79 8.96 27.48
CA LEU A 242 4.96 7.87 27.99
C LEU A 242 4.93 7.89 29.52
N CYS A 243 6.06 7.97 30.20
CA CYS A 243 6.09 8.10 31.67
C CYS A 243 5.22 9.30 32.14
N ALA A 244 5.31 10.43 31.46
CA ALA A 244 4.48 11.60 31.75
C ALA A 244 2.99 11.33 31.52
N ALA A 245 2.61 10.66 30.43
CA ALA A 245 1.24 10.26 30.14
C ALA A 245 0.67 9.31 31.23
N GLU A 246 1.49 8.39 31.73
CA GLU A 246 1.10 7.46 32.80
C GLU A 246 0.83 8.18 34.12
N ILE A 247 1.71 9.13 34.48
CA ILE A 247 1.51 9.97 35.66
C ILE A 247 0.23 10.79 35.52
N LEU A 248 -0.03 11.37 34.35
CA LEU A 248 -1.24 12.15 34.06
C LEU A 248 -2.50 11.30 34.16
N LYS A 249 -2.47 10.08 33.63
CA LYS A 249 -3.56 9.10 33.71
C LYS A 249 -3.85 8.71 35.17
N SER A 250 -2.80 8.42 35.94
CA SER A 250 -2.90 8.08 37.38
C SER A 250 -3.52 9.20 38.21
N ASN A 251 -3.32 10.45 37.80
CA ASN A 251 -3.91 11.65 38.40
C ASN A 251 -5.26 12.06 37.77
N SER A 252 -5.91 11.17 37.01
CA SER A 252 -7.24 11.40 36.39
C SER A 252 -7.30 12.56 35.39
N VAL A 253 -6.17 12.90 34.76
CA VAL A 253 -6.09 13.89 33.68
C VAL A 253 -5.37 13.27 32.47
N PRO A 254 -5.92 12.22 31.85
CA PRO A 254 -5.25 11.57 30.73
C PRO A 254 -5.13 12.54 29.53
N LYS A 255 -4.04 12.37 28.78
CA LYS A 255 -3.67 13.19 27.60
C LYS A 255 -2.94 12.33 26.57
N PRO A 256 -3.12 12.59 25.26
CA PRO A 256 -2.44 11.84 24.22
C PRO A 256 -0.97 12.25 24.14
N LEU A 257 -0.12 11.37 23.59
CA LEU A 257 1.32 11.61 23.46
C LEU A 257 1.64 12.83 22.58
N SER A 258 0.86 13.05 21.52
CA SER A 258 0.97 14.25 20.68
C SER A 258 0.84 15.54 21.48
N PHE A 259 -0.10 15.58 22.45
CA PHE A 259 -0.28 16.73 23.32
C PHE A 259 0.92 16.93 24.25
N ILE A 260 1.48 15.86 24.81
CA ILE A 260 2.64 15.94 25.72
C ILE A 260 3.89 16.43 24.98
N ARG A 261 4.11 15.94 23.76
CA ARG A 261 5.20 16.45 22.91
C ARG A 261 5.06 17.94 22.64
N ASP A 262 3.85 18.38 22.27
CA ASP A 262 3.59 19.79 21.95
C ASP A 262 3.63 20.68 23.21
N LEU A 263 3.33 20.11 24.40
CA LEU A 263 3.46 20.78 25.69
C LEU A 263 4.90 21.15 26.06
N LYS A 264 5.91 20.39 25.60
CA LYS A 264 7.33 20.70 25.87
C LYS A 264 7.70 22.12 25.42
N SER A 265 6.99 22.66 24.42
CA SER A 265 7.20 24.03 23.92
C SER A 265 6.34 25.10 24.61
N ASN A 266 5.40 24.74 25.49
CA ASN A 266 4.42 25.68 26.06
C ASN A 266 4.36 25.65 27.60
N SER A 267 5.18 26.50 28.23
CA SER A 267 5.28 26.64 29.69
C SER A 267 3.96 26.98 30.39
N THR A 268 3.10 27.79 29.77
CA THR A 268 1.82 28.22 30.37
C THR A 268 0.83 27.07 30.49
N THR A 269 0.72 26.23 29.46
CA THR A 269 -0.18 25.07 29.46
C THR A 269 0.30 24.01 30.45
N VAL A 270 1.62 23.84 30.61
CA VAL A 270 2.21 22.95 31.63
C VAL A 270 1.83 23.41 33.04
N GLN A 271 1.94 24.71 33.35
CA GLN A 271 1.55 25.23 34.67
C GLN A 271 0.06 25.01 34.98
N GLN A 272 -0.82 25.18 33.99
CA GLN A 272 -2.25 24.91 34.14
C GLN A 272 -2.53 23.43 34.38
N LEU A 273 -1.82 22.54 33.69
CA LEU A 273 -1.94 21.09 33.85
C LEU A 273 -1.49 20.64 35.25
N LEU A 274 -0.32 21.12 35.70
CA LEU A 274 0.20 20.84 37.04
C LEU A 274 -0.74 21.38 38.13
N THR A 275 -1.33 22.56 37.93
CA THR A 275 -2.33 23.11 38.85
C THR A 275 -3.59 22.23 38.90
N LYS A 276 -4.03 21.69 37.76
CA LYS A 276 -5.18 20.77 37.68
C LYS A 276 -4.87 19.43 38.37
N MET A 277 -3.66 18.90 38.22
CA MET A 277 -3.19 17.73 38.96
C MET A 277 -3.16 18.00 40.47
N ALA A 278 -2.56 19.10 40.91
CA ALA A 278 -2.50 19.45 42.33
C ALA A 278 -3.90 19.58 42.96
N ARG A 279 -4.87 20.15 42.22
CA ARG A 279 -6.27 20.24 42.66
C ARG A 279 -7.02 18.91 42.71
N THR A 280 -6.65 17.95 41.86
CA THR A 280 -7.27 16.61 41.86
C THR A 280 -6.69 15.73 42.96
N LEU A 281 -5.38 15.82 43.20
CA LEU A 281 -4.70 15.24 44.37
C LEU A 281 -5.26 15.78 45.69
N GLY A 282 -5.47 17.09 45.82
CA GLY A 282 -6.04 17.69 47.03
C GLY A 282 -7.53 17.41 47.28
N LYS A 283 -8.21 16.72 46.34
CA LYS A 283 -9.61 16.29 46.47
C LYS A 283 -9.76 14.78 46.75
N LYS A 284 -8.66 14.02 46.65
CA LYS A 284 -8.57 12.62 47.11
C LYS A 284 -8.20 12.61 48.59
#